data_AF-A0A382ATR9-F1
#
_entry.id   AF-A0A382ATR9-F1
#
_cell.length_a   1.000
_cell.length_b   1.000
_cell.length_c   1.000
_cell.angle_alpha   90.00
_cell.angle_beta   90.00
_cell.angle_gamma   90.00
#
_symmetry.space_group_name_H-M   'P 1'
#
loop_
_entity.id
_entity.type
_entity.pdbx_description
1 polymer ?
#
loop_
_entity_poly.entity_id
_entity_poly.type
_entity_poly.pdbx_seq_one_letter_code
_entity_poly.pdbx_strand_id
1 'polypeptide(L)'
;VAKFAAWVVARRLRRVSCITLVFLLPLVGFVSAAVVVLATNVKGPREALIDCLLALAALSVLMLLAGDGIVTLEITAALIVWCTSVGLAFLVGHYGSLTLAMQAAVLLSVFGLLVFVGWIGDPVIFWRDLLELFAELSRQAAGTAIDPLSLESFEQLAPIMAGIMASAVLLALVLALFLGTWWGCGLRGSSFAAMFRNLH
;
A
#
# COMPACT_ATOMS: atom_id res chain seq x y z
N VAL A 1 -18.15 2.76 -12.21
CA VAL A 1 -16.66 2.69 -12.19
C VAL A 1 -16.03 3.86 -12.95
N ALA A 2 -16.27 4.02 -14.25
CA ALA A 2 -15.70 5.12 -15.04
C ALA A 2 -16.00 6.53 -14.47
N LYS A 3 -17.20 6.76 -13.90
CA LYS A 3 -17.58 8.04 -13.28
C LYS A 3 -16.69 8.44 -12.10
N PHE A 4 -16.34 7.50 -11.21
CA PHE A 4 -15.48 7.77 -10.07
C PHE A 4 -14.05 8.08 -10.53
N ALA A 5 -13.48 7.21 -11.37
CA ALA A 5 -12.14 7.41 -11.92
C ALA A 5 -12.01 8.75 -12.66
N ALA A 6 -13.02 9.11 -13.48
CA ALA A 6 -13.07 10.40 -14.17
C ALA A 6 -13.13 11.57 -13.17
N TRP A 7 -13.98 11.47 -12.14
CA TRP A 7 -14.12 12.49 -11.11
C TRP A 7 -12.82 12.73 -10.34
N VAL A 8 -12.13 11.67 -9.94
CA VAL A 8 -10.83 11.71 -9.24
C VAL A 8 -9.79 12.40 -10.14
N VAL A 9 -9.65 11.94 -11.38
CA VAL A 9 -8.60 12.41 -12.28
C VAL A 9 -8.82 13.84 -12.77
N ALA A 10 -10.06 14.33 -12.78
CA ALA A 10 -10.43 15.66 -13.28
C ALA A 10 -9.74 16.82 -12.55
N ARG A 11 -9.39 16.68 -11.27
CA ARG A 11 -8.74 17.76 -10.49
C ARG A 11 -7.62 17.20 -9.62
N ARG A 12 -6.47 17.89 -9.59
CA ARG A 12 -5.32 17.50 -8.76
C ARG A 12 -5.71 17.34 -7.29
N LEU A 13 -6.44 18.32 -6.76
CA LEU A 13 -6.88 18.32 -5.37
C LEU A 13 -7.64 17.04 -5.00
N ARG A 14 -8.51 16.53 -5.89
CA ARG A 14 -9.26 15.28 -5.64
C ARG A 14 -8.35 14.07 -5.58
N ARG A 15 -7.35 13.98 -6.48
CA ARG A 15 -6.35 12.91 -6.45
C ARG A 15 -5.57 12.93 -5.14
N VAL A 16 -5.01 14.09 -4.79
CA VAL A 16 -4.22 14.27 -3.56
C VAL A 16 -5.07 13.95 -2.33
N SER A 17 -6.29 14.47 -2.21
CA SER A 17 -7.18 14.16 -1.09
C SER A 17 -7.53 12.67 -1.00
N CYS A 18 -7.79 12.01 -2.13
CA CYS A 18 -8.04 10.56 -2.13
C CYS A 18 -6.80 9.77 -1.74
N ILE A 19 -5.60 10.14 -2.21
CA ILE A 19 -4.35 9.47 -1.83
C ILE A 19 -4.12 9.64 -0.32
N THR A 20 -4.18 10.86 0.21
CA THR A 20 -3.91 11.11 1.63
C THR A 20 -4.97 10.51 2.55
N LEU A 21 -6.26 10.81 2.33
CA LEU A 21 -7.32 10.46 3.29
C LEU A 21 -7.65 8.97 3.28
N VAL A 22 -7.61 8.31 2.12
CA VAL A 22 -7.89 6.87 2.03
C VAL A 22 -6.74 6.04 2.57
N PHE A 23 -5.49 6.55 2.51
CA PHE A 23 -4.34 5.89 3.13
C PHE A 23 -4.48 5.76 4.65
N LEU A 24 -5.12 6.73 5.31
CA LEU A 24 -5.37 6.71 6.75
C LEU A 24 -6.45 5.71 7.18
N LEU A 25 -7.25 5.20 6.23
CA LEU A 25 -8.32 4.27 6.56
C LEU A 25 -7.78 2.84 6.69
N PRO A 26 -8.03 2.15 7.82
CA PRO A 26 -7.65 0.75 7.98
C PRO A 26 -8.29 -0.11 6.89
N LEU A 27 -7.60 -1.19 6.49
CA LEU A 27 -8.06 -2.22 5.54
C LEU A 27 -8.24 -1.77 4.08
N VAL A 28 -8.40 -0.47 3.80
CA VAL A 28 -8.60 0.06 2.44
C VAL A 28 -7.44 0.90 1.94
N GLY A 29 -6.30 0.91 2.64
CA GLY A 29 -5.09 1.64 2.23
C GLY A 29 -4.58 1.29 0.82
N PHE A 30 -4.85 0.07 0.32
CA PHE A 30 -4.52 -0.31 -1.06
C PHE A 30 -5.30 0.52 -2.11
N VAL A 31 -6.45 1.09 -1.76
CA VAL A 31 -7.21 1.99 -2.64
C VAL A 31 -6.47 3.31 -2.85
N SER A 32 -5.74 3.81 -1.85
CA SER A 32 -4.83 4.95 -2.05
C SER A 32 -3.78 4.64 -3.11
N ALA A 33 -3.13 3.48 -3.00
CA ALA A 33 -2.18 3.01 -4.01
C ALA A 33 -2.84 2.85 -5.39
N ALA A 34 -4.08 2.37 -5.46
CA ALA A 34 -4.84 2.28 -6.71
C ALA A 34 -5.07 3.65 -7.37
N VAL A 35 -5.30 4.70 -6.57
CA VAL A 35 -5.42 6.09 -7.08
C VAL A 35 -4.08 6.57 -7.63
N VAL A 36 -2.96 6.23 -6.99
CA VAL A 36 -1.60 6.52 -7.51
C VAL A 36 -1.36 5.79 -8.84
N VAL A 37 -1.72 4.51 -8.93
CA VAL A 37 -1.62 3.72 -10.18
C VAL A 37 -2.49 4.34 -11.28
N LEU A 38 -3.72 4.74 -10.96
CA LEU A 38 -4.63 5.45 -11.87
C LEU A 38 -4.03 6.77 -12.37
N ALA A 39 -3.51 7.60 -11.45
CA ALA A 39 -2.90 8.89 -11.77
C ALA A 39 -1.68 8.70 -12.69
N THR A 40 -0.82 7.71 -12.37
CA THR A 40 0.36 7.38 -13.17
C THR A 40 -0.03 6.97 -14.58
N ASN A 41 -1.02 6.10 -14.69
CA ASN A 41 -1.55 5.63 -15.95
C ASN A 41 -2.14 6.76 -16.80
N VAL A 42 -2.94 7.66 -16.23
CA VAL A 42 -3.73 8.63 -17.01
C VAL A 42 -3.04 9.98 -17.19
N LYS A 43 -2.24 10.42 -16.21
CA LYS A 43 -1.53 11.71 -16.21
C LYS A 43 -0.03 11.57 -16.39
N GLY A 44 0.51 10.36 -16.29
CA GLY A 44 1.94 10.07 -16.38
C GLY A 44 2.62 9.99 -15.00
N PRO A 45 3.81 9.37 -14.94
CA PRO A 45 4.52 9.12 -13.68
C PRO A 45 4.99 10.41 -12.99
N ARG A 46 5.42 11.42 -13.75
CA ARG A 46 5.84 12.72 -13.20
C ARG A 46 4.70 13.38 -12.43
N GLU A 47 3.51 13.39 -13.00
CA GLU A 47 2.33 13.98 -12.38
C GLU A 47 1.89 13.23 -11.13
N ALA A 48 1.95 11.89 -11.17
CA ALA A 48 1.66 11.06 -10.01
C ALA A 48 2.68 11.28 -8.88
N LEU A 49 3.98 11.42 -9.18
CA LEU A 49 4.99 11.74 -8.16
C LEU A 49 4.74 13.08 -7.49
N ILE A 50 4.33 14.11 -8.26
CA ILE A 50 3.93 15.40 -7.68
C ILE A 50 2.73 15.22 -6.77
N ASP A 51 1.73 14.43 -7.17
CA ASP A 51 0.56 14.14 -6.34
C ASP A 51 0.96 13.42 -5.03
N CYS A 52 1.89 12.45 -5.10
CA CYS A 52 2.42 11.76 -3.94
C CYS A 52 3.18 12.70 -3.00
N LEU A 53 4.01 13.61 -3.53
CA LEU A 53 4.73 14.61 -2.72
C LEU A 53 3.76 15.56 -2.00
N LEU A 54 2.73 16.04 -2.69
CA LEU A 54 1.69 16.86 -2.08
C LEU A 54 0.88 16.07 -1.05
N ALA A 55 0.60 14.80 -1.32
CA ALA A 55 -0.09 13.92 -0.39
C ALA A 55 0.75 13.62 0.85
N LEU A 56 2.07 13.49 0.70
CA LEU A 56 3.03 13.33 1.81
C LEU A 56 3.06 14.59 2.66
N ALA A 57 3.16 15.77 2.04
CA ALA A 57 3.12 17.04 2.77
C ALA A 57 1.81 17.20 3.56
N ALA A 58 0.67 16.88 2.93
CA ALA A 58 -0.63 16.90 3.62
C ALA A 58 -0.69 15.88 4.76
N LEU A 59 -0.19 14.67 4.55
CA LEU A 59 -0.11 13.63 5.58
C LEU A 59 0.76 14.08 6.77
N SER A 60 1.94 14.66 6.51
CA SER A 60 2.82 15.20 7.54
C SER A 60 2.16 16.31 8.36
N VAL A 61 1.39 17.19 7.73
CA VAL A 61 0.62 18.21 8.45
C VAL A 61 -0.44 17.56 9.33
N LEU A 62 -1.16 16.55 8.84
CA LEU A 62 -2.16 15.84 9.65
C LEU A 62 -1.53 15.12 10.86
N MET A 63 -0.37 14.48 10.68
CA MET A 63 0.35 13.83 11.77
C MET A 63 0.83 14.83 12.83
N LEU A 64 1.39 15.97 12.40
CA LEU A 64 1.77 17.07 13.32
C LEU A 64 0.57 17.59 14.13
N LEU A 65 -0.60 17.72 13.50
CA LEU A 65 -1.82 18.16 14.18
C LEU A 65 -2.38 17.10 15.12
N ALA A 66 -2.11 15.81 14.87
CA ALA A 66 -2.47 14.71 15.75
C ALA A 66 -1.54 14.58 16.98
N GLY A 67 -0.44 15.35 17.01
CA GLY A 67 0.56 15.31 18.07
C GLY A 67 1.74 14.38 17.80
N ASP A 68 1.81 13.79 16.60
CA ASP A 68 2.90 12.91 16.17
C ASP A 68 4.05 13.70 15.53
N GLY A 69 5.21 13.04 15.38
CA GLY A 69 6.38 13.60 14.70
C GLY A 69 6.24 13.71 13.17
N ILE A 70 7.22 14.34 12.51
CA ILE A 70 7.25 14.46 11.03
C ILE A 70 7.83 13.20 10.36
N VAL A 71 8.57 12.38 11.11
CA VAL A 71 9.12 11.11 10.64
C VAL A 71 8.47 10.00 11.44
N THR A 72 7.35 9.51 10.92
CA THR A 72 6.60 8.39 11.52
C THR A 72 6.65 7.16 10.62
N LEU A 73 6.22 6.02 11.18
CA LEU A 73 6.09 4.77 10.45
C LEU A 73 5.13 4.93 9.26
N GLU A 74 4.04 5.68 9.44
CA GLU A 74 3.00 5.95 8.45
C GLU A 74 3.54 6.73 7.26
N ILE A 75 4.33 7.78 7.50
CA ILE A 75 4.92 8.61 6.43
C ILE A 75 5.93 7.79 5.63
N THR A 76 6.74 6.98 6.32
CA THR A 76 7.71 6.09 5.68
C THR A 76 6.99 5.01 4.84
N ALA A 77 5.94 4.41 5.39
CA ALA A 77 5.11 3.43 4.69
C ALA A 77 4.41 4.05 3.46
N ALA A 78 3.85 5.25 3.59
CA ALA A 78 3.22 5.99 2.50
C ALA A 78 4.21 6.22 1.35
N LEU A 79 5.42 6.71 1.66
CA LEU A 79 6.46 6.95 0.67
C LEU A 79 6.81 5.67 -0.10
N ILE A 80 7.06 4.56 0.60
CA ILE A 80 7.41 3.28 -0.03
C ILE A 80 6.27 2.78 -0.91
N VAL A 81 5.05 2.72 -0.37
CA VAL A 81 3.88 2.19 -1.09
C VAL A 81 3.58 3.02 -2.33
N TRP A 82 3.61 4.36 -2.23
CA TRP A 82 3.28 5.23 -3.35
C TRP A 82 4.37 5.23 -4.42
N CYS A 83 5.66 5.26 -4.03
CA CYS A 83 6.77 5.14 -4.99
C CYS A 83 6.72 3.80 -5.74
N THR A 84 6.53 2.69 -5.01
CA THR A 84 6.39 1.37 -5.64
C THR A 84 5.18 1.35 -6.58
N SER A 85 4.05 1.93 -6.17
CA SER A 85 2.85 2.00 -7.02
C SER A 85 3.06 2.79 -8.31
N VAL A 86 3.79 3.91 -8.27
CA VAL A 86 4.19 4.65 -9.48
C VAL A 86 5.07 3.79 -10.36
N GLY A 87 6.08 3.11 -9.79
CA GLY A 87 6.98 2.23 -10.54
C GLY A 87 6.24 1.11 -11.26
N LEU A 88 5.38 0.38 -10.55
CA LEU A 88 4.58 -0.70 -11.13
C LEU A 88 3.61 -0.19 -12.21
N ALA A 89 2.95 0.94 -11.98
CA ALA A 89 2.05 1.53 -12.96
C ALA A 89 2.80 2.05 -14.20
N PHE A 90 4.02 2.56 -14.02
CA PHE A 90 4.90 2.94 -15.13
C PHE A 90 5.25 1.73 -16.00
N LEU A 91 5.58 0.58 -15.39
CA LEU A 91 5.85 -0.65 -16.14
C LEU A 91 4.64 -1.07 -16.99
N VAL A 92 3.44 -1.03 -16.42
CA VAL A 92 2.20 -1.32 -17.18
C VAL A 92 2.00 -0.30 -18.31
N GLY A 93 2.16 0.99 -18.03
CA GLY A 93 1.93 2.06 -19.01
C GLY A 93 2.96 2.08 -20.15
N HIS A 94 4.22 1.75 -19.85
CA HIS A 94 5.32 1.80 -20.81
C HIS A 94 5.40 0.52 -21.67
N TYR A 95 5.26 -0.66 -21.06
CA TYR A 95 5.40 -1.94 -21.76
C TYR A 95 4.06 -2.56 -22.16
N GLY A 96 2.93 -2.03 -21.70
CA GLY A 96 1.61 -2.61 -21.96
C GLY A 96 1.40 -4.00 -21.35
N SER A 97 2.25 -4.40 -20.39
CA SER A 97 2.29 -5.76 -19.84
C SER A 97 2.03 -5.74 -18.34
N LEU A 98 0.94 -6.42 -17.95
CA LEU A 98 0.60 -6.63 -16.55
C LEU A 98 1.50 -7.69 -15.90
N THR A 99 1.97 -8.66 -16.68
CA THR A 99 2.91 -9.71 -16.25
C THR A 99 4.21 -9.11 -15.71
N LEU A 100 4.79 -8.15 -16.43
CA LEU A 100 6.07 -7.56 -16.02
C LEU A 100 5.93 -6.77 -14.71
N ALA A 101 4.83 -6.03 -14.55
CA ALA A 101 4.54 -5.35 -13.29
C ALA A 101 4.26 -6.33 -12.15
N MET A 102 3.58 -7.46 -12.41
CA MET A 102 3.35 -8.51 -11.42
C MET A 102 4.67 -9.15 -10.96
N GLN A 103 5.55 -9.51 -11.90
CA GLN A 103 6.88 -10.04 -11.60
C GLN A 103 7.70 -9.05 -10.78
N ALA A 104 7.69 -7.77 -11.13
CA ALA A 104 8.34 -6.72 -10.36
C ALA A 104 7.77 -6.61 -8.93
N ALA A 105 6.44 -6.69 -8.76
CA ALA A 105 5.80 -6.66 -7.45
C ALA A 105 6.21 -7.86 -6.57
N VAL A 106 6.28 -9.06 -7.16
CA VAL A 106 6.77 -10.27 -6.48
C VAL A 106 8.24 -10.09 -6.07
N LEU A 107 9.11 -9.67 -6.99
CA LEU A 107 10.53 -9.46 -6.71
C LEU A 107 10.74 -8.41 -5.62
N LEU A 108 10.01 -7.29 -5.65
CA LEU A 108 10.09 -6.27 -4.62
C LEU A 108 9.60 -6.78 -3.26
N SER A 109 8.57 -7.61 -3.22
CA SER A 109 8.05 -8.18 -1.97
C SER A 109 9.01 -9.19 -1.37
N VAL A 110 9.59 -10.07 -2.20
CA VAL A 110 10.64 -11.01 -1.78
C VAL A 110 11.88 -10.26 -1.33
N PHE A 111 12.33 -9.27 -2.10
CA PHE A 111 13.47 -8.44 -1.75
C PHE A 111 13.25 -7.70 -0.42
N GLY A 112 12.08 -7.10 -0.23
CA GLY A 112 11.72 -6.43 1.03
C GLY A 112 11.74 -7.38 2.22
N LEU A 113 11.22 -8.61 2.06
CA LEU A 113 11.29 -9.65 3.08
C LEU A 113 12.74 -10.03 3.41
N LEU A 114 13.60 -10.20 2.40
CA LEU A 114 15.02 -10.54 2.59
C LEU A 114 15.77 -9.41 3.30
N VAL A 115 15.54 -8.16 2.93
CA VAL A 115 16.11 -6.98 3.60
C VAL A 115 15.65 -6.93 5.05
N PHE A 116 14.36 -7.14 5.31
CA PHE A 116 13.81 -7.16 6.66
C PHE A 116 14.47 -8.24 7.53
N VAL A 117 14.50 -9.49 7.06
CA VAL A 117 15.11 -10.60 7.81
C VAL A 117 16.61 -10.39 8.02
N GLY A 118 17.31 -9.87 7.00
CA GLY A 118 18.75 -9.61 7.09
C GLY A 118 19.12 -8.44 8.01
N TRP A 119 18.21 -7.48 8.21
CA TRP A 119 18.47 -6.28 9.03
C TRP A 119 18.05 -6.46 10.50
N ILE A 120 16.94 -7.17 10.77
CA ILE A 120 16.32 -7.21 12.10
C ILE A 120 17.00 -8.19 13.07
N GLY A 121 17.94 -9.01 12.59
CA GLY A 121 18.61 -10.04 13.38
C GLY A 121 17.73 -11.27 13.59
N ASP A 122 16.95 -11.30 14.67
CA ASP A 122 15.97 -12.37 14.95
C ASP A 122 14.53 -11.87 14.65
N PRO A 123 13.93 -12.27 13.51
CA PRO A 123 12.58 -11.84 13.16
C PRO A 123 11.52 -12.38 14.11
N VAL A 124 11.74 -13.53 14.77
CA VAL A 124 10.76 -14.11 15.70
C VAL A 124 10.64 -13.24 16.94
N ILE A 125 11.77 -12.77 17.48
CA ILE A 125 11.79 -11.88 18.65
C ILE A 125 11.09 -10.57 18.31
N PHE A 126 11.44 -9.94 17.17
CA PHE A 126 10.79 -8.70 16.74
C PHE A 126 9.26 -8.81 16.67
N TRP A 127 8.75 -9.88 16.05
CA TRP A 127 7.30 -10.08 15.92
C TRP A 127 6.63 -10.40 17.25
N ARG A 128 7.30 -11.15 18.13
CA ARG A 128 6.80 -11.43 19.49
C ARG A 128 6.60 -10.13 20.26
N ASP A 129 7.64 -9.29 20.34
CA ASP A 129 7.60 -8.02 21.06
C ASP A 129 6.49 -7.09 20.52
N LEU A 130 6.33 -7.06 19.18
CA LEU A 130 5.31 -6.26 18.54
C LEU A 130 3.89 -6.78 18.82
N LEU A 131 3.67 -8.10 18.80
CA LEU A 131 2.38 -8.72 19.13
C LEU A 131 2.01 -8.48 20.60
N GLU A 132 2.98 -8.55 21.51
CA GLU A 132 2.78 -8.23 22.93
C GLU A 132 2.37 -6.77 23.13
N LEU A 133 3.02 -5.83 22.43
CA LEU A 133 2.65 -4.42 22.43
C LEU A 133 1.20 -4.22 21.94
N PHE A 134 0.81 -4.83 20.82
CA PHE A 134 -0.55 -4.74 20.31
C PHE A 134 -1.58 -5.35 21.27
N ALA A 135 -1.25 -6.45 21.94
CA ALA A 135 -2.11 -7.06 22.94
C ALA A 135 -2.32 -6.13 24.16
N GLU A 136 -1.28 -5.45 24.61
CA GLU A 136 -1.36 -4.46 25.69
C GLU A 136 -2.20 -3.24 25.29
N LEU A 137 -1.96 -2.66 24.10
CA LEU A 137 -2.77 -1.55 23.57
C LEU A 137 -4.24 -1.92 23.41
N SER A 138 -4.52 -3.15 22.94
CA SER A 138 -5.89 -3.66 22.78
C SER A 138 -6.58 -3.82 24.14
N ARG A 139 -5.87 -4.28 25.17
CA ARG A 139 -6.40 -4.37 26.55
C ARG A 139 -6.72 -3.01 27.15
N GLN A 140 -5.94 -1.98 26.83
CA GLN A 140 -6.16 -0.61 27.28
C GLN A 140 -7.33 0.06 26.55
N ALA A 141 -7.51 -0.20 25.25
CA ALA A 141 -8.54 0.41 24.42
C ALA A 141 -9.92 -0.27 24.56
N ALA A 142 -9.95 -1.60 24.60
CA ALA A 142 -11.15 -2.37 24.83
C ALA A 142 -11.18 -2.77 26.30
N GLY A 143 -11.83 -1.96 27.15
CA GLY A 143 -12.07 -2.31 28.55
C GLY A 143 -12.69 -3.70 28.66
N THR A 144 -11.85 -4.71 28.86
CA THR A 144 -12.16 -6.12 29.17
C THR A 144 -13.28 -6.74 28.32
N ALA A 145 -13.00 -7.24 27.09
CA ALA A 145 -13.92 -8.17 26.41
C ALA A 145 -13.34 -9.02 25.26
N ILE A 146 -12.11 -8.76 24.79
CA ILE A 146 -11.48 -9.64 23.79
C ILE A 146 -10.56 -10.56 24.56
N ASP A 147 -10.87 -11.86 24.57
CA ASP A 147 -9.98 -12.89 25.10
C ASP A 147 -8.63 -12.70 24.39
N PRO A 148 -7.59 -12.20 25.08
CA PRO A 148 -6.34 -11.89 24.42
C PRO A 148 -5.83 -13.21 23.84
N LEU A 149 -5.40 -13.20 22.58
CA LEU A 149 -4.62 -14.32 22.04
C LEU A 149 -3.63 -14.74 23.13
N SER A 150 -3.71 -16.01 23.55
CA SER A 150 -2.84 -16.50 24.61
C SER A 150 -1.38 -16.26 24.21
N LEU A 151 -0.49 -16.04 25.17
CA LEU A 151 0.96 -15.93 24.92
C LEU A 151 1.46 -17.11 24.05
N GLU A 152 0.89 -18.29 24.26
CA GLU A 152 1.12 -19.49 23.46
C GLU A 152 0.73 -19.33 21.98
N SER A 153 -0.33 -18.57 21.68
CA SER A 153 -0.71 -18.23 20.31
C SER A 153 0.29 -17.27 19.65
N PHE A 154 0.90 -16.36 20.41
CA PHE A 154 1.94 -15.47 19.88
C PHE A 154 3.22 -16.22 19.52
N GLU A 155 3.61 -17.24 20.30
CA GLU A 155 4.77 -18.07 19.97
C GLU A 155 4.58 -18.85 18.66
N GLN A 156 3.35 -19.25 18.34
CA GLN A 156 3.02 -19.92 17.08
C GLN A 156 2.92 -18.95 15.90
N LEU A 157 2.48 -17.71 16.15
CA LEU A 157 2.28 -16.70 15.10
C LEU A 157 3.57 -15.97 14.71
N ALA A 158 4.44 -15.65 15.67
CA ALA A 158 5.64 -14.85 15.43
C ALA A 158 6.55 -15.39 14.30
N PRO A 159 6.79 -16.72 14.17
CA PRO A 159 7.62 -17.26 13.09
C PRO A 159 7.04 -17.06 11.70
N ILE A 160 5.71 -16.96 11.56
CA ILE A 160 5.03 -16.82 10.26
C ILE A 160 4.63 -15.36 9.94
N MET A 161 4.71 -14.45 10.92
CA MET A 161 4.31 -13.05 10.76
C MET A 161 5.05 -12.34 9.62
N ALA A 162 6.36 -12.59 9.46
CA ALA A 162 7.12 -12.00 8.35
C ALA A 162 6.56 -12.41 6.98
N GLY A 163 6.23 -13.70 6.82
CA GLY A 163 5.62 -14.23 5.61
C GLY A 163 4.20 -13.71 5.38
N ILE A 164 3.41 -13.60 6.45
CA ILE A 164 2.06 -13.02 6.40
C ILE A 164 2.13 -11.55 5.97
N MET A 165 3.03 -10.75 6.56
CA MET A 165 3.16 -9.34 6.21
C MET A 165 3.64 -9.16 4.76
N ALA A 166 4.65 -9.92 4.34
CA ALA A 166 5.13 -9.89 2.95
C ALA A 166 4.00 -10.27 1.96
N SER A 167 3.21 -11.29 2.29
CA SER A 167 2.07 -11.72 1.48
C SER A 167 0.95 -10.67 1.44
N ALA A 168 0.67 -10.03 2.58
CA ALA A 168 -0.33 -8.97 2.67
C ALA A 168 0.08 -7.74 1.87
N VAL A 169 1.36 -7.34 1.93
CA VAL A 169 1.92 -6.25 1.13
C VAL A 169 1.83 -6.58 -0.36
N LEU A 170 2.26 -7.78 -0.76
CA LEU A 170 2.16 -8.23 -2.16
C LEU A 170 0.69 -8.17 -2.63
N LEU A 171 -0.23 -8.74 -1.86
CA LEU A 171 -1.65 -8.73 -2.18
C LEU A 171 -2.18 -7.29 -2.33
N ALA A 172 -1.84 -6.40 -1.41
CA ALA A 172 -2.25 -5.00 -1.47
C ALA A 172 -1.71 -4.30 -2.72
N LEU A 173 -0.45 -4.52 -3.10
CA LEU A 173 0.14 -3.98 -4.32
C LEU A 173 -0.54 -4.51 -5.57
N VAL A 174 -0.83 -5.81 -5.63
CA VAL A 174 -1.52 -6.45 -6.76
C VAL A 174 -2.95 -5.92 -6.90
N LEU A 175 -3.69 -5.84 -5.80
CA LEU A 175 -5.04 -5.27 -5.79
C LEU A 175 -5.02 -3.81 -6.24
N ALA A 176 -4.07 -3.01 -5.73
CA ALA A 176 -3.90 -1.62 -6.14
C ALA A 176 -3.59 -1.50 -7.64
N LEU A 177 -2.66 -2.33 -8.15
CA LEU A 177 -2.26 -2.36 -9.54
C LEU A 177 -3.43 -2.71 -10.45
N PHE A 178 -4.19 -3.76 -10.13
CA PHE A 178 -5.33 -4.20 -10.92
C PHE A 178 -6.44 -3.16 -10.90
N LEU A 179 -6.80 -2.65 -9.72
CA LEU A 179 -7.87 -1.67 -9.56
C LEU A 179 -7.54 -0.36 -10.29
N GLY A 180 -6.33 0.17 -10.09
CA GLY A 180 -5.89 1.41 -10.73
C GLY A 180 -5.73 1.28 -12.25
N THR A 181 -5.23 0.13 -12.73
CA THR A 181 -5.10 -0.14 -14.17
C THR A 181 -6.47 -0.33 -14.83
N TRP A 182 -7.39 -1.03 -14.17
CA TRP A 182 -8.77 -1.20 -14.64
C TRP A 182 -9.48 0.15 -14.78
N TRP A 183 -9.36 1.03 -13.79
CA TRP A 183 -9.87 2.40 -13.87
C TRP A 183 -9.21 3.20 -15.00
N GLY A 184 -7.89 3.13 -15.13
CA GLY A 184 -7.14 3.86 -16.17
C GLY A 184 -7.52 3.41 -17.58
N CYS A 185 -7.69 2.10 -17.79
CA CYS A 185 -8.14 1.53 -19.05
C CYS A 185 -9.54 2.00 -19.43
N GLY A 186 -10.47 1.99 -18.46
CA GLY A 186 -11.84 2.47 -18.68
C GLY A 186 -11.92 3.94 -19.09
N LEU A 187 -10.93 4.77 -18.71
CA LEU A 187 -10.86 6.18 -19.13
C LEU A 187 -10.18 6.38 -20.49
N ARG A 188 -9.23 5.52 -20.85
CA ARG A 188 -8.49 5.59 -22.13
C ARG A 188 -9.17 4.84 -23.28
N GLY A 189 -10.18 4.02 -22.99
CA GLY A 189 -10.78 3.11 -23.97
C GLY A 189 -9.92 1.88 -24.29
N SER A 190 -8.87 1.60 -23.50
CA SER A 190 -8.06 0.39 -23.63
C SER A 190 -8.68 -0.78 -22.83
N SER A 191 -8.25 -2.02 -23.11
CA SER A 191 -8.84 -3.22 -22.48
C SER A 191 -7.97 -3.79 -21.36
N PHE A 192 -8.41 -3.60 -20.11
CA PHE A 192 -7.83 -4.31 -18.96
C PHE A 192 -8.01 -5.82 -19.07
N ALA A 193 -9.17 -6.28 -19.56
CA ALA A 193 -9.47 -7.70 -19.71
C ALA A 193 -8.51 -8.41 -20.67
N ALA A 194 -8.04 -7.72 -21.73
CA ALA A 194 -7.03 -8.26 -22.62
C ALA A 194 -5.68 -8.44 -21.90
N MET A 195 -5.23 -7.43 -21.16
CA MET A 195 -3.98 -7.52 -20.38
C MET A 195 -4.05 -8.60 -19.30
N PHE A 196 -5.19 -8.73 -18.61
CA PHE A 196 -5.37 -9.74 -17.57
C PHE A 196 -5.37 -11.17 -18.12
N ARG A 197 -5.96 -11.41 -19.29
CA ARG A 197 -5.96 -12.74 -19.94
C ARG A 197 -4.59 -13.18 -20.44
N ASN A 198 -3.68 -12.24 -20.72
CA ASN A 198 -2.32 -12.53 -21.17
C ASN A 198 -1.32 -12.67 -20.01
N LEU A 199 -1.82 -12.78 -18.76
CA LEU A 199 -0.99 -12.95 -17.59
C LEU A 199 -0.56 -14.42 -17.50
N HIS A 200 0.71 -14.68 -17.82
CA HIS A 200 1.36 -16.00 -17.84
C HIS A 200 2.71 -15.91 -17.13
#